data_AF-A0A958I8P3-F1
#
_entry.id   AF-A0A958I8P3-F1
#
_cell.length_a   1.000
_cell.length_b   1.000
_cell.length_c   1.000
_cell.angle_alpha   90.00
_cell.angle_beta   90.00
_cell.angle_gamma   90.00
#
_symmetry.space_group_name_H-M   'P 1'
#
loop_
_entity.id
_entity.type
_entity.pdbx_description
1 polymer ?
#
loop_
_entity_poly.entity_id
_entity_poly.type
_entity_poly.pdbx_seq_one_letter_code
_entity_poly.pdbx_strand_id
1 'polypeptide(L)'
;MADAASNLSLNNQKVNSSTVLAGGMILILAVMLLPLPVFLMDMLLAANITGALVMLFVALYLLRPVDFSVFPGLLLILTLFRLSLNIATTRLILGEGYSGEIIDAFGSFVVQGNYVVGAVVFLILVIINFMVITKGATRIAEVSARFTLDAMPGK
;
A
#
# COMPACT_ATOMS: atom_id res chain seq x y z
N MET A 1 11.12 49.95 -18.46
CA MET A 1 10.11 49.10 -17.80
C MET A 1 9.69 47.97 -18.73
N ALA A 2 10.60 47.09 -19.18
CA ALA A 2 10.30 46.06 -20.19
C ALA A 2 11.05 44.73 -20.03
N ASP A 3 11.67 44.46 -18.87
CA ASP A 3 12.52 43.27 -18.64
C ASP A 3 11.93 42.24 -17.64
N ALA A 4 10.63 42.30 -17.36
CA ALA A 4 10.00 41.41 -16.36
C ALA A 4 9.18 40.25 -16.97
N ALA A 5 9.10 40.13 -18.30
CA ALA A 5 8.17 39.20 -18.97
C ALA A 5 8.84 37.99 -19.67
N SER A 6 10.16 37.77 -19.49
CA SER A 6 10.90 36.68 -20.17
C SER A 6 11.23 35.48 -19.28
N ASN A 7 10.89 35.50 -17.99
CA ASN A 7 11.18 34.43 -17.02
C ASN A 7 10.01 33.47 -16.76
N LEU A 8 8.93 33.56 -17.54
CA LEU A 8 7.89 32.51 -17.59
C LEU A 8 8.21 31.53 -18.71
N SER A 9 9.46 31.09 -18.77
CA SER A 9 9.81 29.87 -19.49
C SER A 9 9.03 28.76 -18.82
N LEU A 10 7.90 28.42 -19.43
CA LEU A 10 7.13 27.22 -19.17
C LEU A 10 8.07 26.05 -19.40
N ASN A 11 8.79 25.68 -18.33
CA ASN A 11 9.64 24.52 -18.23
C ASN A 11 8.72 23.29 -18.30
N ASN A 12 8.29 23.00 -19.52
CA ASN A 12 7.66 21.78 -19.95
C ASN A 12 8.73 20.68 -19.90
N GLN A 13 9.14 20.35 -18.68
CA GLN A 13 10.01 19.22 -18.40
C GLN A 13 9.25 17.99 -18.84
N LYS A 14 9.78 17.31 -19.86
CA LYS A 14 9.41 15.94 -20.19
C LYS A 14 9.32 15.16 -18.89
N VAL A 15 8.08 14.83 -18.53
CA VAL A 15 7.74 14.04 -17.36
C VAL A 15 8.28 12.65 -17.59
N ASN A 16 9.51 12.40 -17.14
CA ASN A 16 10.09 11.06 -17.15
C ASN A 16 9.25 10.18 -16.21
N SER A 17 8.96 8.94 -16.61
CA SER A 17 8.14 8.03 -15.78
C SER A 17 8.69 7.84 -14.36
N SER A 18 10.00 8.02 -14.17
CA SER A 18 10.66 8.05 -12.87
C SER A 18 10.29 9.26 -12.01
N THR A 19 10.08 10.45 -12.58
CA THR A 19 9.66 11.65 -11.84
C THR A 19 8.19 11.59 -11.42
N VAL A 20 7.33 10.96 -12.23
CA VAL A 20 5.92 10.71 -11.83
C VAL A 20 5.85 9.73 -10.66
N LEU A 21 6.61 8.64 -10.75
CA LEU A 21 6.68 7.64 -9.69
C LEU A 21 7.23 8.24 -8.39
N ALA A 22 8.33 8.99 -8.47
CA ALA A 22 8.91 9.67 -7.31
C ALA A 22 7.95 10.72 -6.71
N GLY A 23 7.30 11.53 -7.55
CA GLY A 23 6.30 12.51 -7.11
C GLY A 23 5.09 11.86 -6.44
N GLY A 24 4.60 10.74 -6.99
CA GLY A 24 3.53 9.95 -6.40
C GLY A 24 3.91 9.35 -5.04
N MET A 25 5.14 8.86 -4.88
CA MET A 25 5.64 8.38 -3.59
C MET A 25 5.70 9.50 -2.55
N ILE A 26 6.22 10.68 -2.91
CA ILE A 26 6.26 11.84 -2.01
C ILE A 26 4.84 12.27 -1.62
N LEU A 27 3.89 12.26 -2.56
CA LEU A 27 2.49 12.58 -2.29
C LEU A 27 1.85 11.58 -1.31
N ILE A 28 2.10 10.28 -1.49
CA ILE A 28 1.65 9.23 -0.55
C ILE A 28 2.23 9.46 0.85
N LEU A 29 3.50 9.85 0.96
CA LEU A 29 4.11 10.18 2.24
C LEU A 29 3.57 11.50 2.82
N ALA A 30 3.22 12.48 1.98
CA ALA A 30 2.62 13.74 2.43
C ALA A 30 1.22 13.52 3.04
N VAL A 31 0.44 12.57 2.51
CA VAL A 31 -0.85 12.14 3.08
C VAL A 31 -0.73 11.64 4.52
N MET A 32 0.42 11.07 4.89
CA MET A 32 0.69 10.65 6.27
C MET A 32 0.83 11.84 7.23
N LEU A 33 1.40 12.97 6.77
CA LEU A 33 1.63 14.15 7.59
C LEU A 33 0.44 15.11 7.59
N LEU A 34 -0.29 15.24 6.47
CA LEU A 34 -1.38 16.19 6.34
C LEU A 34 -2.71 15.64 6.91
N PRO A 35 -3.48 16.44 7.67
CA PRO A 35 -4.85 16.12 8.02
C PRO A 35 -5.70 16.07 6.75
N LEU A 36 -6.24 14.88 6.42
CA LEU A 36 -7.14 14.71 5.30
C LEU A 36 -8.59 14.75 5.79
N PRO A 37 -9.50 15.36 5.01
CA PRO A 37 -10.92 15.31 5.32
C PRO A 37 -11.43 13.86 5.22
N VAL A 38 -12.38 13.52 6.10
CA VAL A 38 -12.91 12.16 6.27
C VAL A 38 -13.46 11.56 4.96
N PHE A 39 -14.11 12.39 4.13
CA PHE A 39 -14.63 11.96 2.83
C PHE A 39 -13.53 11.45 1.88
N LEU A 40 -12.37 12.12 1.87
CA LEU A 40 -11.26 11.73 1.02
C LEU A 40 -10.61 10.45 1.56
N MET A 41 -10.57 10.26 2.88
CA MET A 41 -10.08 9.03 3.50
C MET A 41 -10.89 7.81 3.05
N ASP A 42 -12.22 7.89 3.12
CA ASP A 42 -13.10 6.81 2.68
C ASP A 42 -12.91 6.48 1.20
N MET A 43 -12.80 7.49 0.34
CA MET A 43 -12.52 7.27 -1.09
C MET A 43 -11.19 6.55 -1.32
N LEU A 44 -10.12 6.97 -0.62
CA LEU A 44 -8.80 6.35 -0.74
C LEU A 44 -8.78 4.93 -0.16
N LEU A 45 -9.52 4.68 0.92
CA LEU A 45 -9.66 3.35 1.51
C LEU A 45 -10.42 2.40 0.58
N ALA A 46 -11.53 2.86 -0.02
CA ALA A 46 -12.27 2.11 -1.03
C ALA A 46 -11.39 1.78 -2.25
N ALA A 47 -10.59 2.75 -2.72
CA ALA A 47 -9.62 2.54 -3.80
C ALA A 47 -8.55 1.52 -3.41
N ASN A 48 -8.07 1.52 -2.15
CA ASN A 48 -7.11 0.55 -1.65
C ASN A 48 -7.66 -0.89 -1.68
N ILE A 49 -8.87 -1.09 -1.16
CA ILE A 49 -9.53 -2.39 -1.15
C ILE A 49 -9.79 -2.87 -2.59
N THR A 50 -10.28 -1.98 -3.45
CA THR A 50 -10.52 -2.30 -4.87
C THR A 50 -9.23 -2.69 -5.58
N GLY A 51 -8.15 -1.91 -5.41
CA GLY A 51 -6.84 -2.23 -5.97
C GLY A 51 -6.28 -3.57 -5.46
N ALA A 52 -6.52 -3.89 -4.19
CA ALA A 52 -6.15 -5.18 -3.62
C ALA A 52 -6.92 -6.35 -4.26
N LEU A 53 -8.22 -6.20 -4.52
CA LEU A 53 -9.03 -7.20 -5.20
C LEU A 53 -8.62 -7.36 -6.66
N VAL A 54 -8.32 -6.26 -7.37
CA VAL A 54 -7.78 -6.32 -8.73
C VAL A 54 -6.47 -7.09 -8.74
N MET A 55 -5.55 -6.79 -7.82
CA MET A 55 -4.29 -7.53 -7.68
C MET A 55 -4.50 -9.02 -7.36
N LEU A 56 -5.47 -9.33 -6.50
CA LEU A 56 -5.87 -10.71 -6.21
C LEU A 56 -6.34 -11.43 -7.48
N PHE A 57 -7.24 -10.81 -8.26
CA PHE A 57 -7.70 -11.40 -9.52
C PHE A 57 -6.55 -11.53 -10.51
N VAL A 58 -5.71 -10.52 -10.68
CA VAL A 58 -4.52 -10.60 -11.54
C VAL A 58 -3.62 -11.78 -11.12
N ALA A 59 -3.38 -11.96 -9.81
CA ALA A 59 -2.60 -13.07 -9.29
C ALA A 59 -3.25 -14.46 -9.51
N LEU A 60 -4.59 -14.55 -9.49
CA LEU A 60 -5.32 -15.79 -9.74
C LEU A 60 -5.41 -16.17 -11.23
N TYR A 61 -5.42 -15.19 -12.13
CA TYR A 61 -5.57 -15.40 -13.58
C TYR A 61 -4.25 -15.45 -14.36
N LEU A 62 -3.10 -15.08 -13.76
CA LEU A 62 -1.81 -15.15 -14.42
C LEU A 62 -1.28 -16.61 -14.48
N LEU A 63 -1.40 -17.26 -15.65
CA LEU A 63 -0.83 -18.60 -15.93
C LEU A 63 0.66 -18.59 -16.32
N ARG A 64 1.28 -17.42 -16.56
CA ARG A 64 2.69 -17.33 -16.99
C ARG A 64 3.46 -16.28 -16.16
N PRO A 65 4.69 -16.60 -15.69
CA PRO A 65 5.49 -15.71 -14.84
C PRO A 65 6.17 -14.52 -15.57
N VAL A 66 5.77 -14.18 -16.81
CA VAL A 66 6.57 -13.33 -17.72
C VAL A 66 6.48 -11.82 -17.40
N ASP A 67 5.58 -11.37 -16.53
CA ASP A 67 5.51 -9.98 -16.04
C ASP A 67 6.07 -9.80 -14.59
N PHE A 68 6.72 -10.82 -14.05
CA PHE A 68 7.21 -10.82 -12.66
C PHE A 68 8.15 -9.66 -12.32
N SER A 69 8.77 -9.00 -13.30
CA SER A 69 9.69 -7.90 -13.03
C SER A 69 8.96 -6.59 -12.64
N VAL A 70 7.69 -6.42 -13.03
CA VAL A 70 6.87 -5.24 -12.66
C VAL A 70 6.14 -5.46 -11.34
N PHE A 71 5.88 -6.73 -10.99
CA PHE A 71 5.11 -7.12 -9.81
C PHE A 71 5.73 -6.64 -8.48
N PRO A 72 7.05 -6.80 -8.20
CA PRO A 72 7.69 -6.25 -7.01
C PRO A 72 7.55 -4.73 -6.88
N GLY A 73 7.68 -4.00 -7.99
CA GLY A 73 7.56 -2.55 -8.01
C GLY A 73 6.14 -2.08 -7.69
N LEU A 74 5.13 -2.71 -8.29
CA LEU A 74 3.72 -2.45 -7.98
C LEU A 74 3.38 -2.78 -6.53
N LEU A 75 3.85 -3.92 -6.02
CA LEU A 75 3.66 -4.30 -4.62
C LEU A 75 4.30 -3.29 -3.66
N LEU A 76 5.47 -2.75 -3.98
CA LEU A 76 6.14 -1.74 -3.15
C LEU A 76 5.31 -0.45 -3.06
N ILE A 77 4.80 0.05 -4.19
CA ILE A 77 3.95 1.25 -4.23
C ILE A 77 2.63 1.01 -3.48
N LEU A 78 1.98 -0.12 -3.72
CA LEU A 78 0.73 -0.48 -3.04
C LEU A 78 0.93 -0.65 -1.53
N THR A 79 2.06 -1.21 -1.11
CA THR A 79 2.38 -1.38 0.32
C THR A 79 2.64 -0.02 0.97
N LEU A 80 3.34 0.89 0.31
CA LEU A 80 3.52 2.26 0.81
C LEU A 80 2.19 3.01 0.89
N PHE A 81 1.33 2.87 -0.11
CA PHE A 81 -0.01 3.43 -0.09
C PHE A 81 -0.84 2.89 1.08
N ARG A 82 -0.82 1.57 1.30
CA ARG A 82 -1.45 0.94 2.48
C ARG A 82 -0.91 1.48 3.80
N LEU A 83 0.41 1.60 3.93
CA LEU A 83 1.05 2.10 5.15
C LEU A 83 0.60 3.54 5.44
N SER A 84 0.63 4.41 4.42
CA SER A 84 0.19 5.80 4.56
C SER A 84 -1.26 5.91 5.00
N LEU A 85 -2.18 5.15 4.36
CA LEU A 85 -3.59 5.15 4.74
C LEU A 85 -3.83 4.65 6.16
N ASN A 86 -3.15 3.58 6.57
CA ASN A 86 -3.28 3.07 7.94
C ASN A 86 -2.84 4.11 8.97
N ILE A 87 -1.72 4.80 8.75
CA ILE A 87 -1.24 5.83 9.68
C ILE A 87 -2.19 7.03 9.71
N ALA A 88 -2.60 7.50 8.54
CA ALA A 88 -3.51 8.64 8.44
C ALA A 88 -4.88 8.34 9.07
N THR A 89 -5.37 7.11 8.88
CA THR A 89 -6.59 6.57 9.51
C THR A 89 -6.46 6.49 11.03
N THR A 90 -5.39 5.89 11.55
CA THR A 90 -5.17 5.80 13.00
C THR A 90 -5.11 7.18 13.65
N ARG A 91 -4.48 8.17 12.99
CA ARG A 91 -4.51 9.56 13.46
C ARG A 91 -5.93 10.12 13.50
N LEU A 92 -6.73 9.89 12.45
CA LEU A 92 -8.13 10.36 12.40
C LEU A 92 -8.98 9.74 13.52
N ILE A 93 -8.85 8.42 13.72
CA ILE A 93 -9.54 7.67 14.78
C ILE A 93 -9.16 8.21 16.16
N LEU A 94 -7.87 8.40 16.45
CA LEU A 94 -7.40 8.84 17.76
C LEU A 94 -7.59 10.34 18.01
N GLY A 95 -7.61 11.16 16.95
CA GLY A 95 -7.71 12.62 17.04
C GLY A 95 -9.14 13.14 17.05
N GLU A 96 -9.93 12.76 16.05
CA GLU A 96 -11.29 13.29 15.83
C GLU A 96 -12.39 12.30 16.28
N GLY A 97 -12.05 11.04 16.55
CA GLY A 97 -12.99 10.02 17.00
C GLY A 97 -13.94 9.50 15.90
N TYR A 98 -13.88 10.09 14.70
CA TYR A 98 -14.66 9.68 13.54
C TYR A 98 -13.73 9.38 12.37
N SER A 99 -13.86 8.18 11.80
CA SER A 99 -12.88 7.63 10.85
C SER A 99 -13.38 7.52 9.41
N GLY A 100 -14.65 7.83 9.16
CA GLY A 100 -15.32 7.56 7.90
C GLY A 100 -16.30 6.39 8.01
N GLU A 101 -17.20 6.32 7.05
CA GLU A 101 -18.32 5.38 7.03
C GLU A 101 -17.85 3.96 6.77
N ILE A 102 -16.80 3.76 5.95
CA ILE A 102 -16.26 2.42 5.67
C ILE A 102 -15.67 1.83 6.95
N ILE A 103 -14.94 2.63 7.73
CA ILE A 103 -14.27 2.13 8.94
C ILE A 103 -15.28 1.85 10.05
N ASP A 104 -16.29 2.71 10.23
CA ASP A 104 -17.36 2.46 11.18
C ASP A 104 -18.19 1.22 10.79
N ALA A 105 -18.48 1.03 9.50
CA ALA A 105 -19.14 -0.16 8.99
C ALA A 105 -18.30 -1.42 9.24
N PHE A 106 -17.00 -1.39 8.97
CA PHE A 106 -16.11 -2.52 9.24
C PHE A 106 -15.96 -2.80 10.74
N GLY A 107 -15.83 -1.77 11.56
CA GLY A 107 -15.72 -1.90 13.02
C GLY A 107 -16.97 -2.52 13.63
N SER A 108 -18.15 -2.03 13.26
CA SER A 108 -19.43 -2.60 13.71
C SER A 108 -19.63 -4.04 13.19
N PHE A 109 -19.19 -4.34 11.97
CA PHE A 109 -19.25 -5.68 11.39
C PHE A 109 -18.35 -6.70 12.11
N VAL A 110 -17.14 -6.29 12.52
CA VAL A 110 -16.19 -7.16 13.22
C VAL A 110 -16.60 -7.38 14.68
N VAL A 111 -17.11 -6.33 15.34
CA VAL A 111 -17.45 -6.38 16.77
C VAL A 111 -18.83 -6.99 17.01
N GLN A 112 -19.79 -6.84 16.08
CA GLN A 112 -21.18 -7.35 16.20
C GLN A 112 -21.84 -7.11 17.57
N GLY A 113 -21.53 -5.98 18.22
CA GLY A 113 -22.04 -5.64 19.55
C GLY A 113 -21.29 -6.26 20.74
N ASN A 114 -20.25 -7.08 20.52
CA ASN A 114 -19.40 -7.62 21.58
C ASN A 114 -17.91 -7.32 21.32
N TYR A 115 -17.35 -6.35 22.05
CA TYR A 115 -15.94 -5.97 21.97
C TYR A 115 -14.96 -7.12 22.23
N VAL A 116 -15.35 -8.13 23.01
CA VAL A 116 -14.52 -9.34 23.24
C VAL A 116 -14.39 -10.15 21.95
N VAL A 117 -15.48 -10.31 21.20
CA VAL A 117 -15.45 -11.00 19.89
C VAL A 117 -14.53 -10.26 18.93
N GLY A 118 -14.66 -8.93 18.87
CA GLY A 118 -13.79 -8.08 18.06
C GLY A 118 -12.30 -8.24 18.42
N ALA A 119 -11.97 -8.26 19.71
CA ALA A 119 -10.60 -8.46 20.19
C ALA A 119 -10.04 -9.84 19.81
N VAL A 120 -10.84 -10.89 19.90
CA VAL A 120 -10.44 -12.25 19.49
C VAL A 120 -10.19 -12.31 17.98
N VAL A 121 -11.09 -11.74 17.16
CA VAL A 121 -10.91 -11.68 15.70
C VAL A 121 -9.66 -10.89 15.34
N PHE A 122 -9.44 -9.74 15.99
CA PHE A 122 -8.22 -8.94 15.80
C PHE A 122 -6.95 -9.76 16.09
N LEU A 123 -6.92 -10.49 17.20
CA LEU A 123 -5.79 -11.34 17.56
C LEU A 123 -5.54 -12.44 16.52
N ILE A 124 -6.60 -13.10 16.04
CA ILE A 124 -6.50 -14.11 14.99
C ILE A 124 -5.90 -13.51 13.72
N LEU A 125 -6.38 -12.34 13.29
CA LEU A 125 -5.87 -11.67 12.10
C LEU A 125 -4.39 -11.28 12.23
N VAL A 126 -3.97 -10.75 13.39
CA VAL A 126 -2.57 -10.41 13.66
C VAL A 126 -1.67 -11.64 13.61
N ILE A 127 -2.10 -12.75 14.24
CA ILE A 127 -1.35 -14.01 14.24
C ILE A 127 -1.22 -14.56 12.81
N ILE A 128 -2.31 -14.60 12.05
CA ILE A 128 -2.29 -15.07 10.66
C ILE A 128 -1.38 -14.18 9.82
N ASN A 129 -1.49 -12.85 9.94
CA ASN A 129 -0.66 -11.92 9.18
C ASN A 129 0.83 -12.15 9.44
N PHE A 130 1.23 -12.26 10.71
CA PHE A 130 2.61 -12.51 11.07
C PHE A 130 3.10 -13.90 10.64
N MET A 131 2.28 -14.94 10.84
CA MET A 131 2.63 -16.32 10.49
C MET A 131 2.81 -16.49 8.97
N VAL A 132 1.91 -15.94 8.17
CA VAL A 132 1.98 -16.02 6.70
C VAL A 132 3.19 -15.28 6.16
N ILE A 133 3.48 -14.07 6.65
CA ILE A 133 4.66 -13.30 6.23
C ILE A 133 5.95 -14.06 6.57
N THR A 134 6.07 -14.52 7.81
CA THR A 134 7.27 -15.20 8.30
C THR A 134 7.50 -16.51 7.53
N LYS A 135 6.47 -17.35 7.43
CA LYS A 135 6.57 -18.65 6.74
C LYS A 135 6.76 -18.50 5.23
N GLY A 136 6.10 -17.51 4.61
CA GLY A 136 6.26 -17.19 3.19
C GLY A 136 7.69 -16.73 2.85
N ALA A 137 8.23 -15.83 3.66
CA ALA A 137 9.60 -15.33 3.50
C ALA A 137 10.65 -16.44 3.67
N THR A 138 10.50 -17.34 4.65
CA THR A 138 11.42 -18.46 4.86
C THR A 138 11.50 -19.37 3.62
N ARG A 139 10.35 -19.73 3.02
CA ARG A 139 10.33 -20.60 1.83
C ARG A 139 11.00 -19.95 0.61
N ILE A 140 10.82 -18.65 0.40
CA ILE A 140 11.48 -17.92 -0.71
C ILE A 140 12.99 -17.80 -0.47
N ALA A 141 13.40 -17.57 0.79
CA ALA A 141 14.82 -17.47 1.16
C ALA A 141 15.57 -18.80 0.95
N GLU A 142 14.95 -19.94 1.28
CA GLU A 142 15.51 -21.28 1.03
C GLU A 142 15.75 -21.53 -0.47
N VAL A 143 14.76 -21.20 -1.30
CA VAL A 143 14.84 -21.38 -2.76
C VAL A 143 15.88 -20.43 -3.38
N SER A 144 15.94 -19.18 -2.92
CA SER A 144 16.94 -18.21 -3.40
C SER A 144 18.36 -18.59 -2.99
N ALA A 145 18.55 -19.14 -1.79
CA ALA A 145 19.84 -19.64 -1.33
C ALA A 145 20.27 -20.87 -2.13
N ARG A 146 19.34 -21.79 -2.42
CA ARG A 146 19.64 -22.94 -3.28
C ARG A 146 19.97 -22.51 -4.71
N PHE A 147 19.26 -21.56 -5.29
CA PHE A 147 19.61 -21.01 -6.60
C PHE A 147 20.92 -20.23 -6.62
N THR A 148 21.25 -19.56 -5.52
CA THR A 148 22.56 -18.90 -5.37
C THR A 148 23.68 -19.93 -5.25
N LEU A 149 23.45 -21.03 -4.52
CA LEU A 149 24.38 -22.15 -4.39
C LEU A 149 24.55 -22.90 -5.72
N ASP A 150 23.45 -23.16 -6.44
CA ASP A 150 23.43 -23.82 -7.75
C ASP A 150 24.03 -22.92 -8.85
N ALA A 151 24.11 -21.60 -8.64
CA ALA A 151 24.71 -20.63 -9.55
C ALA A 151 26.18 -20.30 -9.24
N MET A 152 26.77 -20.84 -8.16
CA MET A 152 28.20 -20.65 -7.89
C MET A 152 29.03 -21.36 -8.99
N PRO A 153 29.86 -20.62 -9.76
CA PRO A 153 30.71 -21.23 -10.76
C PRO A 153 31.77 -22.07 -10.05
N GLY A 154 31.58 -23.38 -10.09
CA GLY A 154 32.27 -24.31 -9.22
C GLY A 154 31.80 -25.75 -9.42
N LYS A 155 31.54 -26.13 -10.68
CA LYS A 155 32.32 -27.22 -11.26
C LYS A 155 33.16 -26.60 -12.37
#